data_AF-A0A952PGF1-F1
#
_entry.id   AF-A0A952PGF1-F1
#
_cell.length_a   1.000
_cell.length_b   1.000
_cell.length_c   1.000
_cell.angle_alpha   90.00
_cell.angle_beta   90.00
_cell.angle_gamma   90.00
#
_symmetry.space_group_name_H-M   'P 1'
#
loop_
_entity.id
_entity.type
_entity.pdbx_description
1 polymer ?
#
loop_
_entity_poly.entity_id
_entity_poly.type
_entity_poly.pdbx_seq_one_letter_code
_entity_poly.pdbx_strand_id
1 'polypeptide(L)' 'MSEISPHSMPAELLAFRNTLRQADQQAFDQLYLAAAENLKLMDQLPLVIPLEKVLLAILIEQQKMINQLVKR' A
#
# COMPACT_ATOMS: atom_id res chain seq x y z
N MET A 1 -2.20 -18.01 -4.95
CA MET A 1 -2.11 -16.58 -5.30
C MET A 1 -3.49 -16.02 -5.09
N SER A 2 -3.72 -15.29 -4.01
CA SER A 2 -5.05 -14.75 -3.71
C SER A 2 -5.37 -13.65 -4.71
N GLU A 3 -6.46 -13.80 -5.45
CA GLU A 3 -6.97 -12.76 -6.34
C GLU A 3 -7.22 -11.48 -5.54
N ILE A 4 -6.62 -10.41 -6.02
CA ILE A 4 -6.67 -9.09 -5.39
C ILE A 4 -8.00 -8.48 -5.80
N SER A 5 -8.98 -8.53 -4.89
CA SER A 5 -10.25 -7.88 -5.16
C SER A 5 -10.13 -6.38 -4.85
N PRO A 6 -10.40 -5.47 -5.80
CA PRO A 6 -10.36 -4.02 -5.57
C PRO A 6 -11.33 -3.50 -4.49
N HIS A 7 -12.11 -4.40 -3.88
CA HIS A 7 -13.13 -4.09 -2.87
C HIS A 7 -12.59 -3.88 -1.45
N SER A 8 -11.29 -4.08 -1.21
CA SER A 8 -10.65 -3.83 0.10
C SER A 8 -9.82 -2.54 0.17
N MET A 9 -9.90 -1.68 -0.86
CA MET A 9 -9.19 -0.40 -0.91
C MET A 9 -10.11 0.74 -0.49
N PRO A 10 -9.69 1.63 0.45
CA PRO A 10 -10.42 2.86 0.76
C PRO A 10 -10.75 3.67 -0.50
N ALA A 11 -11.93 4.29 -0.51
CA ALA A 11 -12.47 4.97 -1.69
C ALA A 11 -11.54 6.07 -2.22
N GLU A 12 -10.86 6.78 -1.34
CA GLU A 12 -9.91 7.85 -1.67
C GLU A 12 -8.68 7.31 -2.43
N LEU A 13 -8.18 6.14 -2.03
CA LEU A 13 -7.05 5.49 -2.69
C LEU A 13 -7.44 4.88 -4.03
N LEU A 14 -8.66 4.33 -4.12
CA LEU A 14 -9.18 3.82 -5.38
C LEU A 14 -9.38 4.97 -6.38
N ALA A 15 -9.87 6.12 -5.92
CA ALA A 15 -9.95 7.33 -6.73
C ALA A 15 -8.55 7.78 -7.19
N PHE A 16 -7.57 7.84 -6.29
CA PHE A 16 -6.18 8.17 -6.64
C PHE A 16 -5.61 7.22 -7.69
N ARG A 17 -5.72 5.89 -7.48
CA ARG A 17 -5.29 4.85 -8.42
C ARG A 17 -5.87 5.10 -9.82
N ASN A 18 -7.16 5.42 -9.91
CA ASN A 18 -7.83 5.63 -11.19
C ASN A 18 -7.35 6.88 -11.95
N THR A 19 -6.66 7.82 -11.29
CA THR A 19 -6.04 8.98 -11.97
C THR A 19 -4.67 8.66 -12.59
N LEU A 20 -4.06 7.54 -12.21
CA LEU A 20 -2.73 7.15 -12.67
C LEU A 20 -2.77 6.55 -14.09
N ARG A 21 -1.63 6.62 -14.79
CA ARG A 21 -1.43 5.87 -16.05
C ARG A 21 -1.43 4.37 -15.76
N GLN A 22 -1.76 3.55 -16.76
CA GLN A 22 -1.91 2.10 -16.58
C GLN A 22 -0.66 1.42 -15.98
N ALA A 23 0.54 1.82 -16.40
CA ALA A 23 1.79 1.29 -15.84
C ALA A 23 1.96 1.64 -14.35
N ASP A 24 1.58 2.86 -13.96
CA ASP A 24 1.67 3.35 -12.58
C ASP A 24 0.60 2.72 -11.69
N GLN A 25 -0.58 2.41 -12.24
CA GLN A 25 -1.62 1.65 -11.52
C GLN A 25 -1.12 0.27 -11.08
N GLN A 26 -0.37 -0.43 -11.92
CA GLN A 26 0.20 -1.74 -11.59
C GLN A 26 1.22 -1.63 -10.45
N ALA A 27 2.10 -0.63 -10.50
CA ALA A 27 3.07 -0.39 -9.43
C ALA A 27 2.38 -0.03 -8.10
N PHE A 28 1.35 0.81 -8.16
CA PHE A 28 0.53 1.17 -7.00
C PHE A 28 -0.18 -0.05 -6.39
N ASP A 29 -0.80 -0.90 -7.21
CA ASP A 29 -1.47 -2.11 -6.73
C ASP A 29 -0.49 -3.05 -6.01
N GLN A 30 0.70 -3.24 -6.58
CA GLN A 30 1.74 -4.05 -5.95
C GLN A 30 2.20 -3.47 -4.59
N LEU A 31 2.39 -2.15 -4.52
CA LEU A 31 2.74 -1.47 -3.27
C LEU A 31 1.63 -1.57 -2.23
N TYR A 32 0.39 -1.33 -2.62
CA TYR A 32 -0.77 -1.44 -1.74
C TYR A 32 -0.91 -2.86 -1.18
N LEU A 33 -0.64 -3.88 -1.99
CA LEU A 33 -0.68 -5.27 -1.56
C LEU A 33 0.41 -5.65 -0.59
N ALA A 34 1.64 -5.22 -0.86
CA ALA A 34 2.73 -5.40 0.09
C ALA A 34 2.42 -4.71 1.43
N ALA A 35 1.72 -3.56 1.37
CA ALA A 35 1.32 -2.77 2.53
C ALA A 35 0.07 -3.29 3.27
N ALA A 36 -0.77 -4.13 2.66
CA ALA A 36 -2.09 -4.49 3.17
C ALA A 36 -2.07 -5.20 4.54
N GLU A 37 -1.03 -5.97 4.84
CA GLU A 37 -0.87 -6.59 6.16
C GLU A 37 -0.54 -5.55 7.24
N ASN A 38 0.37 -4.62 6.95
CA ASN A 38 0.71 -3.53 7.86
C ASN A 38 -0.49 -2.60 8.11
N LEU A 39 -1.30 -2.35 7.07
CA LEU A 39 -2.53 -1.56 7.19
C LEU A 39 -3.51 -2.15 8.20
N LYS A 40 -3.74 -3.47 8.16
CA LYS A 40 -4.62 -4.15 9.12
C LYS A 40 -4.13 -4.02 10.57
N LEU A 41 -2.82 -4.02 10.78
CA LEU A 41 -2.23 -3.81 12.09
C LEU A 41 -2.40 -2.35 12.56
N MET A 42 -2.31 -1.40 11.64
CA MET A 42 -2.49 0.03 11.93
C MET A 42 -3.94 0.46 12.16
N ASP A 43 -4.93 -0.33 11.73
CA ASP A 43 -6.35 -0.08 12.04
C ASP A 43 -6.68 -0.20 13.52
N GLN A 44 -5.80 -0.79 14.31
CA GLN A 44 -5.89 -0.82 15.77
C GLN A 44 -5.43 0.49 16.44
N LEU A 45 -4.86 1.43 15.66
CA LEU A 45 -4.37 2.72 16.17
C LEU A 45 -5.42 3.83 15.97
N PRO A 46 -5.88 4.50 17.05
CA PRO A 46 -7.09 5.32 17.03
C PRO A 46 -6.99 6.70 16.34
N LEU A 47 -5.87 7.08 15.72
CA LEU A 47 -5.62 8.50 15.38
C LEU A 47 -4.95 8.81 14.02
N VAL A 48 -4.86 7.85 13.11
CA VAL A 48 -4.20 8.07 11.80
C VAL A 48 -5.24 8.07 10.67
N ILE A 49 -5.30 9.11 9.84
CA ILE A 49 -6.23 9.23 8.70
C ILE A 49 -5.90 8.11 7.71
N PRO A 50 -6.87 7.49 7.02
CA PRO A 50 -6.64 6.32 6.17
C PRO A 50 -5.49 6.44 5.17
N LEU A 51 -5.30 7.62 4.56
CA LEU A 51 -4.20 7.88 3.62
C LEU A 51 -2.83 7.79 4.29
N GLU A 52 -2.67 8.32 5.50
CA GLU A 52 -1.38 8.27 6.22
C GLU A 52 -1.01 6.85 6.63
N LYS A 53 -2.00 6.01 6.98
CA LYS A 53 -1.75 4.58 7.23
C LYS A 53 -1.15 3.90 6.00
N VAL A 54 -1.70 4.20 4.83
CA VAL A 54 -1.24 3.63 3.54
C VAL A 54 0.16 4.10 3.22
N LEU A 55 0.41 5.40 3.35
CA LEU A 55 1.75 5.96 3.11
C LEU A 55 2.78 5.34 4.06
N LEU A 56 2.48 5.25 5.36
CA LEU A 56 3.41 4.68 6.33
C LEU A 56 3.66 3.18 6.05
N ALA A 57 2.64 2.42 5.69
CA ALA A 57 2.79 1.02 5.30
C ALA A 57 3.63 0.86 4.02
N ILE A 58 3.42 1.70 3.00
CA ILE A 58 4.23 1.72 1.77
C ILE A 58 5.70 2.04 2.08
N LEU A 59 5.97 3.02 2.93
CA LEU A 59 7.33 3.38 3.34
C LEU A 59 8.04 2.23 4.06
N ILE A 60 7.34 1.49 4.92
CA ILE A 60 7.90 0.30 5.60
C ILE A 60 8.30 -0.76 4.56
N GLU A 61 7.44 -1.05 3.60
CA GLU A 61 7.74 -2.05 2.56
C GLU A 61 8.88 -1.60 1.64
N GLN A 62 8.92 -0.33 1.24
CA GLN A 62 10.04 0.24 0.49
C GLN A 62 11.35 0.12 1.28
N GLN A 63 11.35 0.43 2.58
CA GLN A 63 12.55 0.30 3.41
C GLN A 63 13.01 -1.17 3.53
N LYS A 64 12.09 -2.13 3.61
CA LYS A 64 12.43 -3.56 3.59
C LYS A 64 13.12 -3.96 2.28
N MET A 65 12.60 -3.50 1.15
CA MET A 65 13.22 -3.74 -0.16
C MET A 65 14.61 -3.12 -0.26
N ILE A 66 14.77 -1.86 0.17
CA ILE A 66 16.07 -1.17 0.22
C ILE A 66 17.06 -1.95 1.08
N ASN A 67 16.65 -2.38 2.28
CA ASN A 67 17.50 -3.16 3.18
C ASN A 67 17.95 -4.49 2.55
N GLN A 68 17.12 -5.12 1.70
CA GLN A 68 17.51 -6.33 0.96
C GLN A 68 18.54 -6.02 -0.12
N LEU A 69 18.42 -4.88 -0.81
CA LEU A 69 19.40 -4.45 -1.82
C LEU A 69 20.75 -4.08 -1.19
N VAL A 70 20.73 -3.39 -0.05
CA VAL A 70 21.95 -2.97 0.68
C VAL A 70 22.69 -4.15 1.32
N LYS A 71 22.01 -5.28 1.58
CA LYS A 71 22.61 -6.50 2.14
C LYS A 71 23.36 -7.36 1.11
N ARG A 72 23.40 -6.96 -0.17
CA ARG A 72 24.18 -7.63 -1.23
C ARG A 72 25.54 -6.97 -1.39
#